data_AF-A0A0S9PIA5-F1
#
_entry.id   AF-A0A0S9PIA5-F1
#
_cell.length_a   1.000
_cell.length_b   1.000
_cell.length_c   1.000
_cell.angle_alpha   90.00
_cell.angle_beta   90.00
_cell.angle_gamma   90.00
#
_symmetry.space_group_name_H-M   'P 1'
#
loop_
_entity.id
_entity.type
_entity.pdbx_description
1 polymer ?
#
loop_
_entity_poly.entity_id
_entity_poly.type
_entity_poly.pdbx_seq_one_letter_code
_entity_poly.pdbx_strand_id
1 'polypeptide(L)'
;MRTSSRVARRIRSGGLATVTAAVVLSLLGACSTPAPSPTPAAVSEPVVTTPPAAPSDPTPAFAQLEQEFDARLGVYALDPLSRAEVAYRADERFAYASTFKALAAGILLKTVPDEQLDELVSYGADELLPNSPVTEANVNEGMTLRAVAEAAVRFSDNTAGNIVLERLGGPEGFTQALRDLGDTTSSSDRIETDLNSAIPGDTRDTSTPRAFALDLATLLTTDALGAAQQSQLIDWMTGNATGSELIAAGLDAGWSVADKSGAGAYGTRNDIALVWPPSGSPIVLVIMSNRPTEDAEYDNALIARATEAALAGLGY
;
A
#
# COMPACT_ATOMS: atom_id res chain seq x y z
N MET A 1 -30.71 54.02 6.26
CA MET A 1 -30.94 54.30 7.70
C MET A 1 -30.04 53.37 8.51
N ARG A 2 -29.11 53.95 9.29
CA ARG A 2 -28.35 53.31 10.38
C ARG A 2 -29.36 52.93 11.50
N THR A 3 -29.18 51.94 12.37
CA THR A 3 -28.17 51.84 13.43
C THR A 3 -28.21 50.47 14.14
N SER A 4 -27.04 50.10 14.64
CA SER A 4 -26.68 49.03 15.58
C SER A 4 -27.20 49.26 17.01
N SER A 5 -27.41 48.19 17.80
CA SER A 5 -27.18 48.23 19.27
C SER A 5 -26.98 46.83 19.88
N ARG A 6 -25.84 46.67 20.54
CA ARG A 6 -25.41 45.55 21.42
C ARG A 6 -26.06 45.65 22.82
N VAL A 7 -25.65 44.71 23.70
CA VAL A 7 -25.58 44.74 25.19
C VAL A 7 -26.68 43.85 25.84
N ALA A 8 -26.47 42.99 26.86
CA ALA A 8 -25.36 42.68 27.78
C ALA A 8 -25.49 41.25 28.35
N ARG A 9 -24.34 40.68 28.71
CA ARG A 9 -24.16 39.59 29.70
C ARG A 9 -24.66 40.00 31.09
N ARG A 10 -25.29 39.09 31.82
CA ARG A 10 -25.36 39.13 33.30
C ARG A 10 -24.91 37.79 33.87
N ILE A 11 -23.78 37.83 34.57
CA ILE A 11 -23.28 36.82 35.50
C ILE A 11 -23.89 37.14 36.86
N ARG A 12 -24.44 36.14 37.56
CA ARG A 12 -24.62 36.21 39.02
C ARG A 12 -24.21 34.89 39.68
N SER A 13 -23.21 35.09 40.53
CA SER A 13 -22.66 34.33 41.64
C SER A 13 -23.67 33.76 42.65
N GLY A 14 -23.25 32.71 43.36
CA GLY A 14 -23.39 32.65 44.81
C GLY A 14 -23.92 31.32 45.36
N GLY A 15 -23.19 30.72 46.31
CA GLY A 15 -23.77 29.73 47.22
C GLY A 15 -22.80 28.69 47.77
N LEU A 16 -21.81 29.12 48.56
CA LEU A 16 -21.12 28.25 49.52
C LEU A 16 -22.01 28.12 50.76
N ALA A 17 -22.33 26.90 51.22
CA ALA A 17 -22.89 26.67 52.55
C ALA A 17 -22.40 25.34 53.12
N THR A 18 -21.54 25.45 54.13
CA THR A 18 -21.01 24.39 54.97
C THR A 18 -21.94 24.10 56.16
N VAL A 19 -22.16 22.80 56.40
CA VAL A 19 -22.18 22.07 57.69
C VAL A 19 -23.20 22.49 58.77
N THR A 20 -24.04 21.54 59.18
CA THR A 20 -24.18 21.15 60.60
C THR A 20 -24.88 19.80 60.76
N ALA A 21 -24.32 19.00 61.65
CA ALA A 21 -24.71 17.64 61.97
C ALA A 21 -25.90 17.58 62.95
N ALA A 22 -26.71 16.52 62.85
CA ALA A 22 -27.57 16.06 63.93
C ALA A 22 -27.36 14.56 64.14
N VAL A 23 -26.91 14.23 65.35
CA VAL A 23 -26.66 12.88 65.86
C VAL A 23 -28.00 12.28 66.29
N VAL A 24 -28.31 11.07 65.82
CA VAL A 24 -29.32 10.20 66.44
C VAL A 24 -28.68 8.84 66.69
N LEU A 25 -28.60 8.49 67.97
CA LEU A 25 -28.07 7.25 68.50
C LEU A 25 -29.18 6.20 68.47
N SER A 26 -28.94 5.05 67.84
CA SER A 26 -29.82 3.88 67.94
C SER A 26 -28.94 2.62 68.01
N LEU A 27 -28.81 2.07 69.21
CA LEU A 27 -28.24 0.77 69.49
C LEU A 27 -29.25 -0.31 69.13
N LEU A 28 -28.89 -1.30 68.31
CA LEU A 28 -29.51 -2.63 68.24
C LEU A 28 -28.62 -3.62 67.47
N GLY A 29 -28.07 -4.59 68.20
CA GLY A 29 -28.03 -6.03 67.89
C GLY A 29 -27.48 -6.58 66.56
N ALA A 30 -26.28 -7.17 66.66
CA ALA A 30 -25.89 -8.50 66.14
C ALA A 30 -26.00 -8.83 64.64
N CYS A 31 -24.83 -8.99 63.99
CA CYS A 31 -24.30 -10.27 63.50
C CYS A 31 -23.04 -9.99 62.66
N SER A 32 -21.89 -10.49 63.12
CA SER A 32 -20.59 -10.30 62.46
C SER A 32 -20.46 -11.23 61.25
N THR A 33 -20.48 -10.66 60.04
CA THR A 33 -19.91 -11.29 58.83
C THR A 33 -18.53 -10.69 58.58
N PRO A 34 -17.47 -11.48 58.35
CA PRO A 34 -16.15 -10.93 58.06
C PRO A 34 -16.17 -10.22 56.70
N ALA A 35 -15.58 -9.02 56.66
CA ALA A 35 -15.40 -8.24 55.44
C ALA A 35 -14.43 -8.97 54.48
N PRO A 36 -14.65 -8.93 53.15
CA PRO A 36 -13.69 -9.44 52.19
C PRO A 36 -12.41 -8.58 52.24
N SER A 37 -11.25 -9.24 52.25
CA SER A 37 -9.95 -8.58 52.22
C SER A 37 -9.77 -7.74 50.94
N PRO A 38 -9.06 -6.60 51.00
CA PRO A 38 -8.76 -5.83 49.79
C PRO A 38 -7.85 -6.63 48.87
N THR A 39 -8.28 -6.85 47.63
CA THR A 39 -7.48 -7.45 46.56
C THR A 39 -6.23 -6.58 46.31
N PRO A 40 -5.02 -7.14 46.28
CA PRO A 40 -3.83 -6.38 45.91
C PRO A 40 -3.97 -5.85 44.48
N ALA A 41 -3.63 -4.58 44.26
CA ALA A 41 -3.53 -4.02 42.92
C ALA A 41 -2.54 -4.86 42.08
N ALA A 42 -2.99 -5.31 40.92
CA ALA A 42 -2.16 -6.02 39.97
C ALA A 42 -1.02 -5.11 39.52
N VAL A 43 0.21 -5.50 39.83
CA VAL A 43 1.41 -4.89 39.29
C VAL A 43 1.47 -5.32 37.82
N SER A 44 1.31 -4.39 36.89
CA SER A 44 1.52 -4.67 35.47
C SER A 44 2.96 -5.12 35.28
N GLU A 45 3.16 -6.35 34.80
CA GLU A 45 4.48 -6.84 34.43
C GLU A 45 5.06 -5.98 33.29
N PRO A 46 6.37 -5.73 33.29
CA PRO A 46 7.02 -5.04 32.18
C PRO A 46 6.82 -5.86 30.91
N VAL A 47 6.32 -5.21 29.85
CA VAL A 47 6.28 -5.80 28.51
C VAL A 47 7.72 -6.10 28.11
N VAL A 48 8.08 -7.39 28.12
CA VAL A 48 9.33 -7.87 27.55
C VAL A 48 9.18 -7.73 26.03
N THR A 49 9.74 -6.65 25.49
CA THR A 49 9.95 -6.53 24.06
C THR A 49 11.10 -7.46 23.71
N THR A 50 10.79 -8.55 23.00
CA THR A 50 11.80 -9.43 22.42
C THR A 50 12.68 -8.57 21.49
N PRO A 51 14.01 -8.52 21.69
CA PRO A 51 14.88 -7.86 20.73
C PRO A 51 14.68 -8.48 19.33
N PRO A 52 14.70 -7.67 18.26
CA PRO A 52 14.52 -8.16 16.90
C PRO A 52 15.49 -9.30 16.63
N ALA A 53 14.99 -10.35 15.97
CA ALA A 53 15.80 -11.50 15.61
C ALA A 53 16.97 -11.03 14.73
N ALA A 54 18.14 -11.66 14.89
CA ALA A 54 19.24 -11.39 13.99
C ALA A 54 18.80 -11.71 12.54
N PRO A 55 19.13 -10.87 11.55
CA PRO A 55 18.79 -11.11 10.15
C PRO A 55 19.19 -12.54 9.75
N SER A 56 18.24 -13.30 9.23
CA SER A 56 18.47 -14.67 8.76
C SER A 56 18.52 -14.69 7.23
N ASP A 57 19.30 -15.59 6.63
CA ASP A 57 19.30 -15.75 5.17
C ASP A 57 17.93 -16.29 4.71
N PRO A 58 17.12 -15.51 3.97
CA PRO A 58 15.77 -15.93 3.58
C PRO A 58 15.76 -16.84 2.34
N THR A 59 16.92 -17.07 1.69
CA THR A 59 17.04 -17.87 0.46
C THR A 59 16.43 -19.28 0.58
N PRO A 60 16.65 -20.06 1.66
CA PRO A 60 16.02 -21.37 1.80
C PRO A 60 14.49 -21.31 1.90
N ALA A 61 13.95 -20.27 2.55
CA ALA A 61 12.50 -20.09 2.67
C ALA A 61 11.87 -19.79 1.30
N PHE A 62 12.48 -18.90 0.51
CA PHE A 62 12.01 -18.63 -0.85
C PHE A 62 12.07 -19.86 -1.76
N ALA A 63 13.16 -20.64 -1.71
CA ALA A 63 13.28 -21.87 -2.49
C ALA A 63 12.26 -22.94 -2.07
N GLN A 64 11.86 -22.97 -0.81
CA GLN A 64 10.78 -23.84 -0.32
C GLN A 64 9.42 -23.37 -0.85
N LEU A 65 9.16 -22.06 -0.88
CA LEU A 65 7.95 -21.50 -1.45
C LEU A 65 7.83 -21.78 -2.97
N GLU A 66 8.92 -21.67 -3.74
CA GLU A 66 8.92 -22.06 -5.16
C GLU A 66 8.46 -23.52 -5.37
N GLN A 67 8.94 -24.44 -4.51
CA GLN A 67 8.58 -25.86 -4.56
C GLN A 67 7.13 -26.10 -4.12
N GLU A 68 6.68 -25.45 -3.07
CA GLU A 68 5.35 -25.64 -2.49
C GLU A 68 4.25 -25.13 -3.43
N PHE A 69 4.47 -23.98 -4.07
CA PHE A 69 3.51 -23.32 -4.94
C PHE A 69 3.66 -23.65 -6.42
N ASP A 70 4.67 -24.47 -6.79
CA ASP A 70 5.00 -24.78 -8.19
C ASP A 70 5.09 -23.49 -9.03
N ALA A 71 5.91 -22.57 -8.54
CA ALA A 71 6.02 -21.21 -9.04
C ALA A 71 7.49 -20.74 -9.00
N ARG A 72 7.80 -19.76 -9.86
CA ARG A 72 9.04 -19.00 -9.80
C ARG A 72 8.77 -17.71 -9.03
N LEU A 73 9.66 -17.36 -8.11
CA LEU A 73 9.51 -16.23 -7.20
C LEU A 73 10.69 -15.25 -7.34
N GLY A 74 10.39 -13.97 -7.53
CA GLY A 74 11.34 -12.87 -7.48
C GLY A 74 11.00 -11.94 -6.32
N VAL A 75 11.97 -11.65 -5.46
CA VAL A 75 11.81 -10.77 -4.28
C VAL A 75 12.93 -9.75 -4.23
N TYR A 76 12.55 -8.51 -3.96
CA TYR A 76 13.48 -7.48 -3.53
C TYR A 76 12.86 -6.64 -2.42
N ALA A 77 13.58 -6.51 -1.30
CA ALA A 77 13.20 -5.66 -0.19
C ALA A 77 14.36 -4.73 0.16
N LEU A 78 14.07 -3.46 0.41
CA LEU A 78 15.04 -2.42 0.75
C LEU A 78 14.52 -1.61 1.95
N ASP A 79 15.30 -1.57 3.02
CA ASP A 79 15.17 -0.56 4.06
C ASP A 79 16.01 0.67 3.66
N PRO A 80 15.39 1.81 3.29
CA PRO A 80 16.12 3.00 2.86
C PRO A 80 16.98 3.64 3.97
N LEU A 81 16.63 3.43 5.25
CA LEU A 81 17.34 4.00 6.39
C LEU A 81 18.62 3.22 6.70
N SER A 82 18.50 1.91 6.89
CA SER A 82 19.66 1.05 7.21
C SER A 82 20.45 0.63 5.98
N ARG A 83 19.86 0.75 4.78
CA ARG A 83 20.37 0.22 3.51
C ARG A 83 20.46 -1.31 3.50
N ALA A 84 19.77 -2.00 4.42
CA ALA A 84 19.64 -3.44 4.39
C ALA A 84 18.80 -3.88 3.18
N GLU A 85 19.22 -4.97 2.55
CA GLU A 85 18.57 -5.52 1.35
C GLU A 85 18.32 -7.02 1.53
N VAL A 86 17.16 -7.47 1.04
CA VAL A 86 16.87 -8.89 0.77
C VAL A 86 16.64 -9.02 -0.73
N ALA A 87 17.30 -9.99 -1.36
CA ALA A 87 17.21 -10.21 -2.79
C ALA A 87 17.13 -11.71 -3.11
N TYR A 88 16.14 -12.11 -3.90
CA TYR A 88 15.98 -13.47 -4.41
C TYR A 88 15.48 -13.40 -5.85
N ARG A 89 16.27 -13.89 -6.82
CA ARG A 89 16.02 -13.68 -8.26
C ARG A 89 15.70 -12.22 -8.61
N ALA A 90 16.26 -11.28 -7.86
CA ALA A 90 15.86 -9.87 -7.90
C ALA A 90 16.16 -9.18 -9.24
N ASP A 91 17.00 -9.81 -10.07
CA ASP A 91 17.44 -9.32 -11.37
C ASP A 91 16.92 -10.22 -12.52
N GLU A 92 16.08 -11.22 -12.23
CA GLU A 92 15.35 -11.99 -13.24
C GLU A 92 14.07 -11.25 -13.69
N ARG A 93 13.70 -11.42 -14.97
CA ARG A 93 12.54 -10.74 -15.55
C ARG A 93 11.22 -11.44 -15.24
N PHE A 94 10.23 -10.64 -14.88
CA PHE A 94 8.83 -11.01 -14.74
C PHE A 94 7.96 -10.00 -15.49
N ALA A 95 6.85 -10.45 -16.06
CA ALA A 95 5.83 -9.54 -16.57
C ALA A 95 5.28 -8.72 -15.40
N TYR A 96 5.29 -7.39 -15.53
CA TYR A 96 4.89 -6.53 -14.40
C TYR A 96 3.38 -6.58 -14.15
N ALA A 97 2.57 -6.91 -15.15
CA ALA A 97 1.11 -6.80 -15.12
C ALA A 97 0.64 -5.45 -14.53
N SER A 98 -0.53 -5.37 -13.89
CA SER A 98 -1.05 -4.10 -13.37
C SER A 98 -0.19 -3.35 -12.32
N THR A 99 0.94 -3.88 -11.86
CA THR A 99 1.85 -3.15 -10.95
C THR A 99 2.42 -1.87 -11.57
N PHE A 100 2.53 -1.80 -12.90
CA PHE A 100 2.99 -0.59 -13.60
C PHE A 100 2.13 0.65 -13.29
N LYS A 101 0.83 0.46 -12.97
CA LYS A 101 -0.14 1.54 -12.79
C LYS A 101 0.23 2.49 -11.65
N ALA A 102 0.89 1.99 -10.59
CA ALA A 102 1.39 2.86 -9.52
C ALA A 102 2.58 3.72 -9.97
N LEU A 103 3.53 3.12 -10.70
CA LEU A 103 4.68 3.87 -11.24
C LEU A 103 4.24 4.89 -12.30
N ALA A 104 3.33 4.49 -13.20
CA ALA A 104 2.76 5.38 -14.21
C ALA A 104 1.98 6.55 -13.56
N ALA A 105 1.17 6.29 -12.53
CA ALA A 105 0.50 7.35 -11.78
C ALA A 105 1.49 8.28 -11.06
N GLY A 106 2.54 7.74 -10.45
CA GLY A 106 3.59 8.57 -9.83
C GLY A 106 4.35 9.45 -10.82
N ILE A 107 4.67 8.92 -11.99
CA ILE A 107 5.29 9.66 -13.09
C ILE A 107 4.33 10.72 -13.63
N LEU A 108 3.04 10.40 -13.76
CA LEU A 108 2.01 11.35 -14.17
C LEU A 108 1.95 12.54 -13.18
N LEU A 109 1.89 12.25 -11.87
CA LEU A 109 1.93 13.28 -10.82
C LEU A 109 3.22 14.12 -10.85
N LYS A 110 4.34 13.51 -11.25
CA LYS A 110 5.64 14.19 -11.39
C LYS A 110 5.69 15.15 -12.58
N THR A 111 5.06 14.80 -13.69
CA THR A 111 5.31 15.41 -15.00
C THR A 111 4.17 16.29 -15.49
N VAL A 112 2.94 16.06 -15.03
CA VAL A 112 1.76 16.81 -15.44
C VAL A 112 1.48 17.93 -14.41
N PRO A 113 1.29 19.19 -14.85
CA PRO A 113 0.88 20.28 -13.97
C PRO A 113 -0.43 19.96 -13.24
N ASP A 114 -0.57 20.44 -12.00
CA ASP A 114 -1.71 20.11 -11.15
C ASP A 114 -3.05 20.53 -11.77
N GLU A 115 -3.07 21.67 -12.49
CA GLU A 115 -4.27 22.14 -13.19
C GLU A 115 -4.69 21.20 -14.33
N GLN A 116 -3.74 20.51 -14.97
CA GLN A 116 -4.01 19.54 -16.03
C GLN A 116 -4.44 18.18 -15.48
N LEU A 117 -4.14 17.86 -14.22
CA LEU A 117 -4.68 16.68 -13.56
C LEU A 117 -6.20 16.81 -13.30
N ASP A 118 -6.70 18.04 -13.19
CA ASP A 118 -8.12 18.32 -12.97
C ASP A 118 -8.91 18.54 -14.28
N GLU A 119 -8.25 18.42 -15.44
CA GLU A 119 -8.92 18.44 -16.74
C GLU A 119 -9.75 17.17 -16.97
N LEU A 120 -10.93 17.37 -17.58
CA LEU A 120 -11.85 16.28 -17.90
C LEU A 120 -11.32 15.46 -19.09
N VAL A 121 -11.17 14.17 -18.87
CA VAL A 121 -10.92 13.16 -19.90
C VAL A 121 -12.25 12.53 -20.30
N SER A 122 -12.61 12.65 -21.57
CA SER A 122 -13.75 11.98 -22.17
C SER A 122 -13.28 10.77 -22.98
N TYR A 123 -13.97 9.65 -22.85
CA TYR A 123 -13.70 8.40 -23.56
C TYR A 123 -15.04 7.72 -23.91
N GLY A 124 -15.05 6.97 -25.00
CA GLY A 124 -16.21 6.26 -25.52
C GLY A 124 -16.41 4.87 -24.94
N ALA A 125 -17.61 4.32 -25.12
CA ALA A 125 -17.92 2.95 -24.72
C ALA A 125 -17.13 1.89 -25.52
N ASP A 126 -16.63 2.26 -26.70
CA ASP A 126 -15.75 1.45 -27.54
C ASP A 126 -14.29 1.39 -27.03
N GLU A 127 -13.92 2.27 -26.10
CA GLU A 127 -12.60 2.28 -25.45
C GLU A 127 -12.58 1.46 -24.16
N LEU A 128 -13.74 1.04 -23.64
CA LEU A 128 -13.85 0.29 -22.39
C LEU A 128 -13.29 -1.13 -22.53
N LEU A 129 -12.35 -1.46 -21.66
CA LEU A 129 -11.70 -2.77 -21.57
C LEU A 129 -12.31 -3.66 -20.47
N PRO A 130 -12.12 -4.99 -20.53
CA PRO A 130 -12.38 -5.85 -19.38
C PRO A 130 -11.68 -5.34 -18.11
N ASN A 131 -12.31 -5.49 -16.95
CA ASN A 131 -11.82 -4.95 -15.66
C ASN A 131 -11.64 -3.43 -15.67
N SER A 132 -12.70 -2.71 -16.02
CA SER A 132 -12.74 -1.23 -16.04
C SER A 132 -13.90 -0.68 -15.20
N PRO A 133 -14.02 -1.07 -13.91
CA PRO A 133 -15.23 -0.85 -13.12
C PRO A 133 -15.53 0.63 -12.84
N VAL A 134 -14.51 1.50 -12.80
CA VAL A 134 -14.71 2.93 -12.52
C VAL A 134 -14.95 3.68 -13.80
N THR A 135 -14.16 3.42 -14.84
CA THR A 135 -14.33 4.10 -16.12
C THR A 135 -15.64 3.72 -16.80
N GLU A 136 -16.06 2.45 -16.73
CA GLU A 136 -17.38 2.01 -17.20
C GLU A 136 -18.52 2.80 -16.53
N ALA A 137 -18.43 3.01 -15.21
CA ALA A 137 -19.44 3.74 -14.46
C ALA A 137 -19.51 5.24 -14.82
N ASN A 138 -18.45 5.80 -15.43
CA ASN A 138 -18.32 7.23 -15.72
C ASN A 138 -18.23 7.55 -17.22
N VAL A 139 -18.41 6.57 -18.12
CA VAL A 139 -18.22 6.72 -19.57
C VAL A 139 -19.06 7.85 -20.21
N ASN A 140 -20.22 8.17 -19.65
CA ASN A 140 -21.08 9.25 -20.19
C ASN A 140 -20.67 10.66 -19.73
N GLU A 141 -20.01 10.78 -18.59
CA GLU A 141 -19.65 12.06 -17.96
C GLU A 141 -18.16 12.39 -18.15
N GLY A 142 -17.33 11.36 -18.35
CA GLY A 142 -15.87 11.47 -18.28
C GLY A 142 -15.37 11.49 -16.84
N MET A 143 -14.05 11.58 -16.69
CA MET A 143 -13.38 11.65 -15.39
C MET A 143 -12.26 12.66 -15.45
N THR A 144 -11.92 13.33 -14.35
CA THR A 144 -10.68 14.11 -14.33
C THR A 144 -9.47 13.18 -14.49
N LEU A 145 -8.39 13.64 -15.10
CA LEU A 145 -7.17 12.84 -15.23
C LEU A 145 -6.66 12.33 -13.86
N ARG A 146 -6.85 13.10 -12.80
CA ARG A 146 -6.59 12.71 -11.41
C ARG A 146 -7.44 11.52 -10.99
N ALA A 147 -8.75 11.55 -11.25
CA ALA A 147 -9.65 10.46 -10.92
C ALA A 147 -9.38 9.21 -11.78
N VAL A 148 -8.94 9.38 -13.03
CA VAL A 148 -8.48 8.28 -13.88
C VAL A 148 -7.24 7.61 -13.26
N ALA A 149 -6.22 8.39 -12.87
CA ALA A 149 -5.03 7.85 -12.24
C ALA A 149 -5.35 7.13 -10.91
N GLU A 150 -6.22 7.71 -10.08
CA GLU A 150 -6.71 7.07 -8.87
C GLU A 150 -7.41 5.72 -9.16
N ALA A 151 -8.27 5.68 -10.18
CA ALA A 151 -8.96 4.46 -10.58
C ALA A 151 -8.00 3.34 -11.02
N ALA A 152 -6.97 3.71 -11.79
CA ALA A 152 -5.92 2.78 -12.22
C ALA A 152 -5.16 2.17 -11.02
N VAL A 153 -4.89 2.96 -9.98
CA VAL A 153 -4.16 2.48 -8.80
C VAL A 153 -5.08 1.66 -7.88
N ARG A 154 -6.20 2.25 -7.43
CA ARG A 154 -7.08 1.65 -6.40
C ARG A 154 -7.82 0.40 -6.89
N PHE A 155 -8.34 0.45 -8.11
CA PHE A 155 -9.22 -0.58 -8.67
C PHE A 155 -8.56 -1.39 -9.78
N SER A 156 -7.31 -1.08 -10.12
CA SER A 156 -6.60 -1.72 -11.23
C SER A 156 -7.33 -1.57 -12.58
N ASP A 157 -8.13 -0.51 -12.73
CA ASP A 157 -8.98 -0.25 -13.90
C ASP A 157 -8.13 -0.19 -15.19
N ASN A 158 -8.45 -1.05 -16.16
CA ASN A 158 -7.63 -1.25 -17.35
C ASN A 158 -7.74 -0.10 -18.34
N THR A 159 -8.96 0.40 -18.57
CA THR A 159 -9.16 1.59 -19.42
C THR A 159 -8.45 2.79 -18.82
N ALA A 160 -8.55 2.97 -17.50
CA ALA A 160 -7.82 4.02 -16.80
C ALA A 160 -6.30 3.87 -16.93
N GLY A 161 -5.78 2.64 -16.83
CA GLY A 161 -4.37 2.34 -17.08
C GLY A 161 -3.91 2.76 -18.48
N ASN A 162 -4.71 2.49 -19.51
CA ASN A 162 -4.41 2.90 -20.88
C ASN A 162 -4.45 4.41 -21.07
N ILE A 163 -5.43 5.11 -20.49
CA ILE A 163 -5.49 6.58 -20.54
C ILE A 163 -4.25 7.21 -19.87
N VAL A 164 -3.82 6.69 -18.72
CA VAL A 164 -2.60 7.16 -18.06
C VAL A 164 -1.37 6.90 -18.95
N LEU A 165 -1.24 5.72 -19.56
CA LEU A 165 -0.14 5.44 -20.49
C LEU A 165 -0.17 6.38 -21.69
N GLU A 166 -1.32 6.58 -22.32
CA GLU A 166 -1.48 7.50 -23.44
C GLU A 166 -1.01 8.90 -23.06
N ARG A 167 -1.38 9.38 -21.87
CA ARG A 167 -0.97 10.70 -21.37
C ARG A 167 0.53 10.83 -21.19
N LEU A 168 1.23 9.72 -20.94
CA LEU A 168 2.68 9.64 -20.84
C LEU A 168 3.38 9.45 -22.20
N GLY A 169 2.64 9.38 -23.31
CA GLY A 169 3.18 9.10 -24.64
C GLY A 169 3.20 7.61 -25.00
N GLY A 170 2.30 6.82 -24.40
CA GLY A 170 2.19 5.38 -24.60
C GLY A 170 3.30 4.58 -23.92
N PRO A 171 3.44 3.29 -24.27
CA PRO A 171 4.46 2.41 -23.69
C PRO A 171 5.91 2.92 -23.85
N GLU A 172 6.23 3.53 -25.00
CA GLU A 172 7.55 4.13 -25.24
C GLU A 172 7.80 5.32 -24.31
N GLY A 173 6.81 6.20 -24.15
CA GLY A 173 6.91 7.35 -23.24
C GLY A 173 7.02 6.94 -21.77
N PHE A 174 6.29 5.91 -21.34
CA PHE A 174 6.45 5.33 -20.01
C PHE A 174 7.85 4.72 -19.81
N THR A 175 8.36 3.97 -20.80
CA THR A 175 9.73 3.43 -20.76
C THR A 175 10.76 4.56 -20.65
N GLN A 176 10.61 5.64 -21.41
CA GLN A 176 11.53 6.79 -21.33
C GLN A 176 11.44 7.46 -19.96
N ALA A 177 10.25 7.63 -19.39
CA ALA A 177 10.10 8.22 -18.07
C ALA A 177 10.75 7.37 -16.96
N LEU A 178 10.72 6.03 -17.06
CA LEU A 178 11.47 5.14 -16.17
C LEU A 178 12.99 5.32 -16.35
N ARG A 179 13.47 5.49 -17.59
CA ARG A 179 14.89 5.80 -17.87
C ARG A 179 15.32 7.11 -17.23
N ASP A 180 14.44 8.11 -17.20
CA ASP A 180 14.69 9.40 -16.53
C ASP A 180 14.77 9.26 -14.99
N LEU A 181 14.18 8.21 -14.42
CA LEU A 181 14.36 7.82 -13.00
C LEU A 181 15.64 6.99 -12.77
N GLY A 182 16.33 6.58 -13.84
CA GLY A 182 17.56 5.78 -13.79
C GLY A 182 17.33 4.28 -13.98
N ASP A 183 16.09 3.82 -14.16
CA ASP A 183 15.83 2.43 -14.50
C ASP A 183 16.21 2.15 -15.96
N THR A 184 17.16 1.25 -16.17
CA THR A 184 17.63 0.80 -17.49
C THR A 184 17.14 -0.59 -17.87
N THR A 185 16.23 -1.16 -17.08
CA THR A 185 15.79 -2.55 -17.11
C THR A 185 14.36 -2.72 -17.58
N SER A 186 13.39 -1.95 -17.07
CA SER A 186 11.98 -2.15 -17.45
C SER A 186 11.75 -1.89 -18.93
N SER A 187 10.87 -2.67 -19.54
CA SER A 187 10.43 -2.51 -20.94
C SER A 187 8.91 -2.46 -20.95
N SER A 188 8.34 -1.39 -21.50
CA SER A 188 6.91 -1.28 -21.77
C SER A 188 6.68 -1.20 -23.26
N ASP A 189 5.88 -2.12 -23.79
CA ASP A 189 5.79 -2.37 -25.22
C ASP A 189 4.35 -2.39 -25.71
N ARG A 190 3.40 -2.74 -24.84
CA ARG A 190 1.97 -2.88 -25.16
C ARG A 190 1.10 -2.16 -24.13
N ILE A 191 -0.18 -2.04 -24.49
CA ILE A 191 -1.22 -1.49 -23.64
C ILE A 191 -2.08 -2.62 -23.04
N GLU A 192 -2.98 -2.28 -22.13
CA GLU A 192 -3.99 -3.22 -21.64
C GLU A 192 -4.90 -3.68 -22.79
N THR A 193 -5.27 -4.96 -22.87
CA THR A 193 -4.93 -6.05 -21.92
C THR A 193 -3.72 -6.90 -22.34
N ASP A 194 -3.16 -6.66 -23.53
CA ASP A 194 -2.12 -7.48 -24.17
C ASP A 194 -0.81 -7.55 -23.37
N LEU A 195 -0.50 -6.51 -22.59
CA LEU A 195 0.68 -6.47 -21.71
C LEU A 195 0.70 -7.58 -20.66
N ASN A 196 -0.44 -8.23 -20.37
CA ASN A 196 -0.54 -9.29 -19.36
C ASN A 196 -0.27 -10.71 -19.90
N SER A 197 0.14 -10.85 -21.16
CA SER A 197 0.37 -12.17 -21.80
C SER A 197 1.47 -13.01 -21.14
N ALA A 198 2.43 -12.39 -20.45
CA ALA A 198 3.44 -13.05 -19.60
C ALA A 198 4.17 -14.26 -20.23
N ILE A 199 4.34 -14.27 -21.56
CA ILE A 199 4.89 -15.41 -22.31
C ILE A 199 6.33 -15.69 -21.83
N PRO A 200 6.67 -16.94 -21.44
CA PRO A 200 8.01 -17.30 -21.01
C PRO A 200 9.10 -16.91 -22.02
N GLY A 201 10.06 -16.10 -21.58
CA GLY A 201 11.17 -15.61 -22.40
C GLY A 201 10.88 -14.35 -23.21
N ASP A 202 9.62 -13.88 -23.24
CA ASP A 202 9.28 -12.56 -23.79
C ASP A 202 9.74 -11.46 -22.83
N THR A 203 10.46 -10.47 -23.35
CA THR A 203 10.95 -9.34 -22.56
C THR A 203 9.99 -8.15 -22.57
N ARG A 204 8.96 -8.18 -23.42
CA ARG A 204 7.97 -7.11 -23.51
C ARG A 204 7.14 -7.01 -22.24
N ASP A 205 6.91 -5.80 -21.76
CA ASP A 205 6.11 -5.52 -20.54
C ASP A 205 6.66 -6.22 -19.29
N THR A 206 7.99 -6.30 -19.21
CA THR A 206 8.71 -6.92 -18.09
C THR A 206 9.61 -5.93 -17.37
N SER A 207 9.82 -6.21 -16.09
CA SER A 207 10.88 -5.61 -15.28
C SER A 207 11.48 -6.69 -14.37
N THR A 208 12.28 -6.27 -13.40
CA THR A 208 12.81 -7.12 -12.34
C THR A 208 12.35 -6.61 -10.98
N PRO A 209 12.28 -7.47 -9.94
CA PRO A 209 11.95 -7.02 -8.60
C PRO A 209 12.80 -5.84 -8.12
N ARG A 210 14.11 -5.87 -8.39
CA ARG A 210 15.03 -4.79 -8.01
C ARG A 210 14.71 -3.48 -8.73
N ALA A 211 14.52 -3.52 -10.05
CA ALA A 211 14.27 -2.31 -10.83
C ALA A 211 13.00 -1.60 -10.35
N PHE A 212 11.89 -2.33 -10.24
CA PHE A 212 10.62 -1.79 -9.74
C PHE A 212 10.70 -1.28 -8.30
N ALA A 213 11.45 -1.96 -7.43
CA ALA A 213 11.64 -1.46 -6.07
C ALA A 213 12.42 -0.15 -6.05
N LEU A 214 13.44 0.00 -6.91
CA LEU A 214 14.21 1.24 -7.00
C LEU A 214 13.40 2.38 -7.64
N ASP A 215 12.54 2.09 -8.61
CA ASP A 215 11.60 3.08 -9.17
C ASP A 215 10.62 3.57 -8.09
N LEU A 216 10.03 2.64 -7.35
CA LEU A 216 9.09 2.94 -6.27
C LEU A 216 9.77 3.72 -5.14
N ALA A 217 10.98 3.31 -4.73
CA ALA A 217 11.79 4.03 -3.76
C ALA A 217 12.12 5.45 -4.23
N THR A 218 12.51 5.61 -5.50
CA THR A 218 12.81 6.91 -6.09
C THR A 218 11.59 7.83 -5.98
N LEU A 219 10.41 7.35 -6.38
CA LEU A 219 9.19 8.16 -6.32
C LEU A 219 8.75 8.50 -4.89
N LEU A 220 8.83 7.55 -3.95
CA LEU A 220 8.15 7.66 -2.65
C LEU A 220 9.05 7.90 -1.44
N THR A 221 10.38 7.75 -1.57
CA THR A 221 11.32 7.91 -0.45
C THR A 221 12.44 8.92 -0.73
N THR A 222 12.42 9.60 -1.88
CA THR A 222 13.39 10.66 -2.23
C THR A 222 12.67 12.00 -2.49
N ASP A 223 13.36 13.01 -3.00
CA ASP A 223 12.76 14.29 -3.44
C ASP A 223 12.38 14.30 -4.93
N ALA A 224 12.44 13.14 -5.62
CA ALA A 224 12.07 13.04 -7.03
C ALA A 224 10.61 13.40 -7.31
N LEU A 225 9.72 13.19 -6.32
CA LEU A 225 8.32 13.57 -6.35
C LEU A 225 8.06 14.58 -5.23
N GLY A 226 7.29 15.65 -5.50
CA GLY A 226 6.97 16.64 -4.47
C GLY A 226 6.17 16.02 -3.32
N ALA A 227 6.31 16.55 -2.10
CA ALA A 227 5.71 15.96 -0.90
C ALA A 227 4.17 15.80 -1.00
N ALA A 228 3.48 16.73 -1.67
CA ALA A 228 2.04 16.64 -1.90
C ALA A 228 1.70 15.48 -2.85
N GLN A 229 2.46 15.33 -3.94
CA GLN A 229 2.29 14.24 -4.90
C GLN A 229 2.67 12.87 -4.29
N GLN A 230 3.69 12.81 -3.43
CA GLN A 230 4.01 11.59 -2.66
C GLN A 230 2.87 11.19 -1.75
N SER A 231 2.33 12.15 -0.99
CA SER A 231 1.17 11.90 -0.13
C SER A 231 -0.05 11.44 -0.93
N GLN A 232 -0.27 12.00 -2.13
CA GLN A 232 -1.35 11.58 -3.02
C GLN A 232 -1.14 10.14 -3.54
N LEU A 233 0.06 9.80 -4.01
CA LEU A 233 0.34 8.44 -4.50
C LEU A 233 0.23 7.41 -3.36
N ILE A 234 0.77 7.71 -2.18
CA ILE A 234 0.64 6.85 -1.00
C ILE A 234 -0.84 6.66 -0.63
N ASP A 235 -1.63 7.73 -0.64
CA ASP A 235 -3.07 7.65 -0.40
C ASP A 235 -3.76 6.70 -1.38
N TRP A 236 -3.50 6.85 -2.69
CA TRP A 236 -4.05 5.98 -3.73
C TRP A 236 -3.60 4.53 -3.61
N MET A 237 -2.40 4.28 -3.09
CA MET A 237 -1.89 2.93 -2.85
C MET A 237 -2.39 2.33 -1.53
N THR A 238 -2.97 3.12 -0.62
CA THR A 238 -3.42 2.65 0.71
C THR A 238 -4.87 2.18 0.69
N GLY A 239 -5.14 1.06 1.38
CA GLY A 239 -6.51 0.56 1.60
C GLY A 239 -7.15 -0.11 0.38
N ASN A 240 -6.31 -0.58 -0.55
CA ASN A 240 -6.76 -1.20 -1.79
C ASN A 240 -7.17 -2.66 -1.55
N ALA A 241 -8.44 -2.99 -1.81
CA ALA A 241 -8.95 -4.35 -1.64
C ALA A 241 -8.26 -5.38 -2.57
N THR A 242 -7.63 -4.93 -3.67
CA THR A 242 -6.93 -5.82 -4.60
C THR A 242 -5.63 -6.40 -4.04
N GLY A 243 -5.08 -5.79 -2.98
CA GLY A 243 -3.85 -6.22 -2.30
C GLY A 243 -4.06 -6.89 -0.94
N SER A 244 -5.30 -7.00 -0.44
CA SER A 244 -5.54 -7.43 0.94
C SER A 244 -5.07 -8.85 1.27
N GLU A 245 -4.91 -9.70 0.25
CA GLU A 245 -4.45 -11.09 0.37
C GLU A 245 -2.97 -11.27 -0.05
N LEU A 246 -2.26 -10.18 -0.36
CA LEU A 246 -0.90 -10.20 -0.91
C LEU A 246 0.13 -9.78 0.14
N ILE A 247 0.93 -8.74 -0.10
CA ILE A 247 1.90 -8.25 0.88
C ILE A 247 1.19 -7.93 2.20
N ALA A 248 0.03 -7.28 2.14
CA ALA A 248 -0.76 -6.91 3.31
C ALA A 248 -1.07 -8.11 4.24
N ALA A 249 -1.27 -9.31 3.69
CA ALA A 249 -1.59 -10.50 4.46
C ALA A 249 -0.38 -11.14 5.15
N GLY A 250 0.85 -10.81 4.71
CA GLY A 250 2.09 -11.27 5.33
C GLY A 250 2.69 -10.28 6.34
N LEU A 251 1.98 -9.19 6.66
CA LEU A 251 2.44 -8.18 7.62
C LEU A 251 1.97 -8.50 9.05
N ASP A 252 2.85 -8.22 10.01
CA ASP A 252 2.51 -8.28 11.43
C ASP A 252 1.47 -7.21 11.82
N ALA A 253 0.77 -7.47 12.92
CA ALA A 253 -0.20 -6.52 13.47
C ALA A 253 0.45 -5.15 13.77
N GLY A 254 -0.23 -4.08 13.32
CA GLY A 254 0.21 -2.70 13.52
C GLY A 254 1.09 -2.13 12.41
N TRP A 255 1.48 -2.95 11.43
CA TRP A 255 2.07 -2.45 10.20
C TRP A 255 1.02 -1.78 9.31
N SER A 256 1.44 -0.80 8.52
CA SER A 256 0.63 -0.24 7.44
C SER A 256 1.26 -0.52 6.09
N VAL A 257 0.43 -0.51 5.04
CA VAL A 257 0.83 -0.84 3.67
C VAL A 257 0.18 0.12 2.68
N ALA A 258 0.97 0.50 1.69
CA ALA A 258 0.53 1.15 0.47
C ALA A 258 1.05 0.30 -0.70
N ASP A 259 0.15 -0.41 -1.39
CA ASP A 259 0.48 -1.42 -2.39
C ASP A 259 -0.18 -1.20 -3.75
N LYS A 260 0.36 -1.93 -4.74
CA LYS A 260 -0.28 -2.15 -6.04
C LYS A 260 -0.06 -3.59 -6.51
N SER A 261 -1.15 -4.35 -6.52
CA SER A 261 -1.22 -5.70 -7.07
C SER A 261 -1.08 -5.76 -8.60
N GLY A 262 -0.68 -6.93 -9.12
CA GLY A 262 -0.72 -7.28 -10.54
C GLY A 262 -1.05 -8.75 -10.76
N ALA A 263 -1.79 -9.07 -11.82
CA ALA A 263 -2.07 -10.43 -12.25
C ALA A 263 -2.05 -10.53 -13.78
N GLY A 264 -1.63 -11.68 -14.31
CA GLY A 264 -1.61 -11.94 -15.75
C GLY A 264 -1.66 -13.43 -16.05
N ALA A 265 -1.45 -13.78 -17.32
CA ALA A 265 -1.33 -15.18 -17.75
C ALA A 265 -0.13 -15.88 -17.07
N TYR A 266 -0.01 -17.19 -17.25
CA TYR A 266 1.05 -17.99 -16.67
C TYR A 266 1.09 -17.91 -15.14
N GLY A 267 -0.07 -17.82 -14.49
CA GLY A 267 -0.15 -17.64 -13.03
C GLY A 267 0.67 -16.46 -12.53
N THR A 268 0.87 -15.42 -13.35
CA THR A 268 1.60 -14.23 -12.93
C THR A 268 0.84 -13.54 -11.81
N ARG A 269 1.52 -13.34 -10.67
CA ARG A 269 0.96 -12.67 -9.50
C ARG A 269 2.03 -11.86 -8.82
N ASN A 270 1.82 -10.57 -8.74
CA ASN A 270 2.81 -9.61 -8.27
C ASN A 270 2.17 -8.65 -7.26
N ASP A 271 3.02 -8.09 -6.42
CA ASP A 271 2.65 -6.96 -5.56
C ASP A 271 3.89 -6.08 -5.30
N ILE A 272 3.68 -4.77 -5.31
CA ILE A 272 4.72 -3.78 -5.00
C ILE A 272 4.22 -2.84 -3.91
N ALA A 273 5.02 -2.57 -2.90
CA ALA A 273 4.56 -1.83 -1.74
C ALA A 273 5.62 -0.97 -1.06
N LEU A 274 5.14 0.09 -0.41
CA LEU A 274 5.77 0.61 0.81
C LEU A 274 5.05 0.01 2.01
N VAL A 275 5.82 -0.51 2.96
CA VAL A 275 5.30 -1.02 4.23
C VAL A 275 5.96 -0.30 5.38
N TRP A 276 5.19 0.01 6.42
CA TRP A 276 5.69 0.72 7.60
C TRP A 276 5.56 -0.18 8.84
N PRO A 277 6.67 -0.56 9.48
CA PRO A 277 6.62 -1.07 10.84
C PRO A 277 6.12 0.01 11.81
N PRO A 278 5.65 -0.37 13.01
CA PRO A 278 5.28 0.58 14.06
C PRO A 278 6.39 1.57 14.46
N SER A 279 7.66 1.26 14.15
CA SER A 279 8.80 2.16 14.36
C SER A 279 8.88 3.32 13.37
N GLY A 280 8.15 3.24 12.24
CA GLY A 280 7.81 4.37 11.37
C GLY A 280 8.67 4.59 10.12
N SER A 281 9.79 3.88 9.93
CA SER A 281 10.59 4.01 8.69
C SER A 281 10.08 3.04 7.62
N PRO A 282 9.70 3.51 6.41
CA PRO A 282 9.16 2.63 5.38
C PRO A 282 10.22 1.66 4.85
N ILE A 283 9.76 0.48 4.45
CA ILE A 283 10.51 -0.51 3.68
C ILE A 283 9.84 -0.59 2.30
N VAL A 284 10.66 -0.65 1.25
CA VAL A 284 10.16 -0.91 -0.11
C VAL A 284 10.25 -2.41 -0.35
N LEU A 285 9.14 -3.03 -0.75
CA LEU A 285 9.04 -4.47 -0.99
C LEU A 285 8.38 -4.73 -2.33
N VAL A 286 9.04 -5.54 -3.16
CA VAL A 286 8.53 -5.99 -4.45
C VAL A 286 8.62 -7.50 -4.52
N ILE A 287 7.48 -8.13 -4.79
CA ILE A 287 7.36 -9.57 -4.95
C ILE A 287 6.69 -9.84 -6.30
N MET A 288 7.35 -10.61 -7.14
CA MET A 288 6.85 -11.01 -8.45
C MET A 288 6.87 -12.53 -8.56
N SER A 289 5.86 -13.11 -9.19
CA SER A 289 5.80 -14.56 -9.38
C SER A 289 5.14 -14.94 -10.70
N ASN A 290 5.45 -16.13 -11.18
CA ASN A 290 4.76 -16.77 -12.30
C ASN A 290 4.93 -18.30 -12.24
N ARG A 291 4.14 -18.99 -13.05
CA ARG A 291 4.02 -20.45 -13.15
C ARG A 291 4.29 -20.92 -14.59
N PRO A 292 4.57 -22.22 -14.82
CA PRO A 292 5.07 -22.66 -16.12
C PRO A 292 3.99 -22.81 -17.22
N THR A 293 2.71 -22.92 -16.87
CA THR A 293 1.62 -23.14 -17.84
C THR A 293 0.76 -21.91 -18.01
N GLU A 294 0.36 -21.59 -19.25
CA GLU A 294 -0.38 -20.37 -19.60
C GLU A 294 -1.67 -20.18 -18.79
N ASP A 295 -2.48 -21.23 -18.64
CA ASP A 295 -3.73 -21.21 -17.86
C ASP A 295 -3.50 -21.55 -16.37
N ALA A 296 -2.27 -21.45 -15.86
CA ALA A 296 -2.02 -21.66 -14.43
C ALA A 296 -2.76 -20.60 -13.61
N GLU A 297 -3.52 -21.05 -12.63
CA GLU A 297 -4.01 -20.19 -11.55
C GLU A 297 -2.85 -19.84 -10.61
N TYR A 298 -2.83 -18.59 -10.15
CA TYR A 298 -1.94 -18.14 -9.08
C TYR A 298 -2.52 -18.47 -7.70
N ASP A 299 -1.68 -18.37 -6.66
CA ASP A 299 -2.11 -18.44 -5.26
C ASP A 299 -1.58 -17.21 -4.50
N ASN A 300 -2.49 -16.42 -3.93
CA ASN A 300 -2.15 -15.21 -3.19
C ASN A 300 -1.26 -15.50 -1.97
N ALA A 301 -1.38 -16.69 -1.37
CA ALA A 301 -0.60 -17.08 -0.19
C ALA A 301 0.91 -17.15 -0.46
N LEU A 302 1.34 -17.33 -1.73
CA LEU A 302 2.75 -17.25 -2.10
C LEU A 302 3.32 -15.86 -1.80
N ILE A 303 2.59 -14.81 -2.17
CA ILE A 303 3.04 -13.41 -1.99
C ILE A 303 3.05 -13.03 -0.51
N ALA A 304 2.01 -13.44 0.24
CA ALA A 304 1.94 -13.22 1.69
C ALA A 304 3.11 -13.91 2.43
N ARG A 305 3.37 -15.19 2.16
CA ARG A 305 4.46 -15.92 2.84
C ARG A 305 5.86 -15.50 2.40
N ALA A 306 6.00 -15.05 1.15
CA ALA A 306 7.24 -14.40 0.70
C ALA A 306 7.48 -13.07 1.42
N THR A 307 6.43 -12.35 1.82
CA THR A 307 6.54 -11.12 2.63
C THR A 307 7.09 -11.42 4.01
N GLU A 308 6.54 -12.43 4.71
CA GLU A 308 7.03 -12.88 6.01
C GLU A 308 8.54 -13.22 5.95
N ALA A 309 8.95 -13.99 4.95
CA ALA A 309 10.36 -14.37 4.77
C ALA A 309 11.26 -13.17 4.44
N ALA A 310 10.78 -12.21 3.64
CA ALA A 310 11.54 -11.01 3.30
C ALA A 310 11.75 -10.10 4.52
N LEU A 311 10.72 -9.90 5.32
CA LEU A 311 10.79 -9.08 6.54
C LEU A 311 11.69 -9.72 7.61
N ALA A 312 11.57 -11.03 7.82
CA ALA A 312 12.48 -11.78 8.69
C ALA A 312 13.95 -11.69 8.22
N GLY A 313 14.17 -11.66 6.90
CA GLY A 313 15.49 -11.46 6.31
C GLY A 313 16.07 -10.05 6.54
N LEU A 314 15.21 -9.04 6.69
CA LEU A 314 15.59 -7.68 7.08
C LEU A 314 15.73 -7.51 8.61
N GLY A 315 15.35 -8.51 9.40
CA GLY A 315 15.42 -8.47 10.87
C GLY A 315 14.17 -7.88 11.54
N TYR A 316 13.02 -7.93 10.86
CA TYR A 316 11.71 -7.59 11.42
C TYR A 316 10.98 -8.83 11.94
#